data_AF-A0A8I2CQ64-F1
#
_entry.id   AF-A0A8I2CQ64-F1
#
_cell.length_a   1.000
_cell.length_b   1.000
_cell.length_c   1.000
_cell.angle_alpha   90.00
_cell.angle_beta   90.00
_cell.angle_gamma   90.00
#
_symmetry.space_group_name_H-M   'P 1'
#
loop_
_entity.id
_entity.type
_entity.pdbx_description
1 polymer ?
#
loop_
_entity_poly.entity_id
_entity_poly.type
_entity_poly.pdbx_seq_one_letter_code
_entity_poly.pdbx_strand_id
1 'polypeptide(L)' 'MPVPSEKEVKSVANVARADIGEFLRLAAEIPISPEVQESPLEDANRALVELKRRRIRGAKVLVVE' A
#
# COMPACT_ATOMS: atom_id res chain seq x y z
N MET A 1 13.05 34.99 -16.00
CA MET A 1 12.94 34.28 -14.71
C MET A 1 11.78 33.30 -14.83
N PRO A 2 11.99 31.96 -14.72
CA PRO A 2 10.86 31.04 -14.71
C PRO A 2 10.13 31.15 -13.36
N VAL A 3 8.81 31.33 -13.43
CA VAL A 3 7.91 31.36 -12.26
C VAL A 3 7.94 29.99 -11.56
N PRO A 4 7.96 29.91 -10.21
CA PRO A 4 7.81 28.64 -9.52
C PRO A 4 6.44 28.05 -9.85
N SER A 5 6.39 26.80 -10.30
CA SER A 5 5.14 26.07 -10.49
C SER A 5 4.38 25.98 -9.15
N GLU A 6 3.15 26.49 -9.13
CA GLU A 6 2.27 26.43 -7.97
C GLU A 6 2.00 24.96 -7.58
N LYS A 7 2.17 24.63 -6.29
CA LYS A 7 1.94 23.27 -5.76
C LYS A 7 0.58 23.24 -5.08
N GLU A 8 -0.34 22.43 -5.59
CA GLU A 8 -1.68 22.24 -5.03
C GLU A 8 -1.78 20.91 -4.27
N VAL A 9 -2.38 20.92 -3.07
CA VAL A 9 -2.65 19.71 -2.29
C VAL A 9 -4.08 19.24 -2.58
N LYS A 10 -4.23 18.00 -3.06
CA LYS A 10 -5.54 17.37 -3.30
C LYS A 10 -5.70 16.12 -2.46
N SER A 11 -6.88 15.95 -1.88
CA SER A 11 -7.28 14.69 -1.26
C SER A 11 -8.02 13.83 -2.28
N VAL A 12 -7.72 12.54 -2.30
CA VAL A 12 -8.46 11.53 -3.06
C VAL A 12 -9.03 10.54 -2.05
N ALA A 13 -10.36 10.43 -2.02
CA ALA A 13 -11.08 9.55 -1.10
C ALA A 13 -11.95 8.52 -1.83
N ASN A 14 -12.19 8.71 -3.12
CA ASN A 14 -13.13 7.91 -3.90
C ASN A 14 -12.31 7.03 -4.84
N VAL A 15 -12.23 5.74 -4.53
CA VAL A 15 -11.61 4.74 -5.39
C VAL A 15 -12.70 3.72 -5.74
N ALA A 16 -13.05 3.64 -7.01
CA ALA A 16 -13.99 2.67 -7.53
C ALA A 16 -13.30 1.33 -7.85
N ARG A 17 -14.09 0.27 -7.96
CA ARG A 17 -13.59 -1.05 -8.37
C ARG A 17 -12.90 -1.01 -9.74
N ALA A 18 -13.39 -0.19 -10.66
CA ALA A 18 -12.81 -0.01 -11.99
C ALA A 18 -11.40 0.60 -11.91
N ASP A 19 -11.23 1.64 -11.09
CA ASP A 19 -9.94 2.32 -10.88
C ASP A 19 -8.87 1.34 -10.39
N ILE A 20 -9.21 0.48 -9.44
CA ILE A 20 -8.29 -0.57 -8.93
C ILE A 20 -7.91 -1.56 -10.04
N GLY A 21 -8.88 -2.00 -10.84
CA GLY A 21 -8.62 -2.96 -11.93
C GLY A 21 -7.72 -2.39 -13.03
N GLU A 22 -7.88 -1.11 -13.36
CA GLU A 22 -6.98 -0.40 -14.27
C GLU A 22 -5.59 -0.21 -13.68
N PHE A 23 -5.52 0.22 -12.42
CA PHE A 23 -4.26 0.43 -11.73
C PHE A 23 -3.44 -0.85 -11.58
N LEU A 24 -4.06 -1.98 -11.19
CA LEU A 24 -3.35 -3.25 -11.02
C LEU A 24 -2.77 -3.79 -12.34
N ARG A 25 -3.46 -3.58 -13.47
CA ARG A 25 -2.92 -3.92 -14.80
C ARG A 25 -1.67 -3.11 -15.10
N LEU A 26 -1.73 -1.80 -14.90
CA LEU A 26 -0.57 -0.92 -15.09
C LEU A 26 0.59 -1.26 -14.12
N ALA A 27 0.29 -1.55 -12.85
CA ALA A 27 1.29 -1.90 -11.84
C ALA A 27 2.08 -3.18 -12.21
N ALA A 28 1.43 -4.13 -12.88
CA ALA A 28 2.07 -5.34 -13.39
C ALA A 28 3.03 -5.06 -14.57
N GLU A 29 2.75 -4.04 -15.39
CA GLU A 29 3.62 -3.63 -16.51
C GLU A 29 4.87 -2.87 -16.04
N ILE A 30 4.81 -2.17 -14.90
CA ILE A 30 5.89 -1.35 -14.31
C ILE A 30 6.69 -2.12 -13.22
N PRO A 31 6.70 -3.46 -13.30
CA PRO A 31 6.88 -4.42 -12.20
C PRO A 31 7.04 -3.82 -10.78
N ILE A 32 5.95 -3.32 -10.19
CA ILE A 32 5.99 -2.83 -8.80
C ILE A 32 6.17 -4.03 -7.84
N SER A 33 7.27 -4.05 -7.09
CA SER A 33 7.55 -5.07 -6.07
C SER A 33 7.53 -4.44 -4.67
N PRO A 34 6.38 -4.42 -3.97
CA PRO A 34 6.31 -3.88 -2.62
C PRO A 34 7.10 -4.76 -1.63
N GLU A 35 7.74 -4.13 -0.64
CA GLU A 35 8.29 -4.87 0.50
C GLU A 35 7.11 -5.37 1.36
N VAL A 36 7.08 -6.68 1.62
CA VAL A 36 6.05 -7.33 2.43
C VAL A 36 6.68 -8.20 3.51
N GLN A 37 5.99 -8.32 4.63
CA GLN A 37 6.29 -9.27 5.68
C GLN A 37 5.08 -10.17 5.89
N GLU A 38 5.24 -11.43 5.53
CA GLU A 38 4.19 -12.44 5.64
C GLU A 38 4.18 -13.06 7.03
N SER A 39 3.00 -13.43 7.50
CA SER A 39 2.79 -14.17 8.75
C SER A 39 1.53 -15.03 8.60
N PRO A 40 1.47 -16.21 9.23
CA PRO A 40 0.28 -17.04 9.15
C PRO A 40 -0.89 -16.35 9.84
N LEU A 41 -2.12 -16.66 9.42
CA LEU A 41 -3.32 -16.04 9.97
C LEU A 41 -3.44 -16.23 11.51
N GLU A 42 -2.98 -17.35 12.04
CA GLU A 42 -2.93 -17.62 13.49
C GLU A 42 -2.12 -16.59 14.30
N ASP A 43 -1.15 -15.94 13.65
CA ASP A 43 -0.31 -14.90 14.25
C ASP A 43 -0.89 -13.48 14.12
N ALA A 44 -2.14 -13.33 13.67
CA ALA A 44 -2.78 -12.03 13.43
C ALA A 44 -2.66 -11.05 14.61
N ASN A 45 -2.88 -11.54 15.84
CA ASN A 45 -2.78 -10.70 17.04
C ASN A 45 -1.37 -10.14 17.25
N ARG A 46 -0.34 -10.94 16.98
CA ARG A 46 1.06 -10.50 17.04
C ARG A 46 1.34 -9.46 15.97
N ALA A 47 0.91 -9.71 14.73
CA ALA A 47 1.06 -8.79 13.61
C ALA A 47 0.41 -7.43 13.88
N LEU A 48 -0.79 -7.40 14.49
CA LEU A 48 -1.48 -6.16 14.87
C LEU A 48 -0.72 -5.36 15.94
N VAL A 49 -0.14 -6.03 16.94
CA VAL A 49 0.68 -5.36 17.96
C VAL A 49 1.95 -4.77 17.36
N GLU A 50 2.61 -5.47 16.44
CA GLU A 50 3.78 -4.98 15.70
C GLU A 50 3.44 -3.75 14.85
N LEU A 51 2.32 -3.79 14.11
CA LEU A 51 1.80 -2.68 13.33
C LEU A 51 1.51 -1.46 14.22
N LYS A 52 0.81 -1.65 15.35
CA LYS A 52 0.52 -0.58 16.32
C LYS A 52 1.79 0.05 16.89
N ARG A 53 2.83 -0.77 17.11
CA ARG A 53 4.14 -0.32 17.62
C ARG A 53 5.05 0.24 16.51
N ARG A 54 4.56 0.36 15.26
CA ARG A 54 5.33 0.77 14.08
C ARG A 54 6.60 -0.06 13.86
N ARG A 55 6.57 -1.34 14.25
CA ARG A 55 7.68 -2.29 14.10
C ARG A 55 7.53 -3.11 12.81
N ILE A 56 7.25 -2.43 11.70
CA ILE A 56 7.09 -3.07 10.39
C ILE A 56 7.92 -2.32 9.35
N ARG A 57 8.38 -3.04 8.33
CA ARG A 57 8.93 -2.49 7.09
C ARG A 57 8.03 -2.95 5.95
N GLY A 58 7.62 -2.03 5.10
CA GLY A 58 6.63 -2.31 4.06
C GLY A 58 5.25 -2.66 4.61
N ALA A 59 4.54 -3.57 3.94
CA ALA A 59 3.23 -4.04 4.36
C ALA A 59 3.32 -5.33 5.19
N LYS A 60 2.44 -5.48 6.18
CA LYS A 60 2.27 -6.74 6.92
C LYS A 60 1.11 -7.51 6.28
N VAL A 61 1.37 -8.74 5.82
CA VAL A 61 0.42 -9.56 5.07
C VAL A 61 0.13 -10.82 5.89
N LEU A 62 -1.16 -11.12 6.09
CA LEU A 62 -1.58 -12.39 6.68
C LEU A 62 -1.89 -13.37 5.57
N VAL A 63 -1.22 -14.52 5.60
CA VAL A 63 -1.44 -15.61 4.63
C VAL A 63 -2.47 -16.57 5.22
N VAL A 64 -3.46 -16.92 4.40
CA VAL A 64 -4.52 -17.88 4.73
C VAL A 64 -4.17 -19.17 3.98
N GLU A 65 -3.32 -19.99 4.60
CA GLU A 65 -3.06 -21.36 4.14
C GLU A 65 -4.09 -22.33 4.71
#